data_AF-A0A8E2DX66-F1
#
_entry.id   AF-A0A8E2DX66-F1
#
_cell.length_a   1.000
_cell.length_b   1.000
_cell.length_c   1.000
_cell.angle_alpha   90.00
_cell.angle_beta   90.00
_cell.angle_gamma   90.00
#
_symmetry.space_group_name_H-M   'P 1'
#
loop_
_entity.id
_entity.type
_entity.pdbx_description
1 polymer ?
#
loop_
_entity_poly.entity_id
_entity_poly.type
_entity_poly.pdbx_seq_one_letter_code
_entity_poly.pdbx_strand_id
1 'polypeptide(L)' 'MASEVYSSLPMDTASKYIRLIELLPGREDEPISCIFHCSALGSPDLEYTALSYTWGDPESPKYEILINNHAFTIR' A
#
# COMPACT_ATOMS: atom_id res chain seq x y z
N MET A 1 -2.88 0.03 -26.34
CA MET A 1 -3.99 0.11 -25.38
C MET A 1 -3.41 -0.08 -23.99
N ALA A 2 -2.96 1.00 -23.34
CA ALA A 2 -2.38 0.91 -22.00
C ALA A 2 -3.54 0.74 -21.00
N SER A 3 -3.52 -0.35 -20.24
CA SER A 3 -4.48 -0.64 -19.18
C SER A 3 -4.43 0.46 -18.12
N GLU A 4 -5.56 1.12 -17.84
CA GLU A 4 -5.74 2.15 -16.81
C GLU A 4 -5.66 1.55 -15.38
N VAL A 5 -4.57 0.86 -15.03
CA VAL A 5 -4.43 0.28 -13.67
C VAL A 5 -4.03 1.32 -12.63
N TYR A 6 -3.44 2.44 -13.07
CA TYR A 6 -3.00 3.50 -12.18
C TYR A 6 -3.40 4.85 -12.76
N SER A 7 -4.49 5.43 -12.25
CA SER A 7 -4.76 6.84 -12.46
C SER A 7 -3.64 7.66 -11.80
N SER A 8 -3.06 8.59 -12.56
CA SER A 8 -2.13 9.56 -12.00
C SER A 8 -2.87 10.37 -10.95
N LEU A 9 -2.36 10.39 -9.72
CA LEU A 9 -2.87 11.31 -8.71
C LEU A 9 -2.62 12.75 -9.24
N PRO A 10 -3.57 13.68 -9.08
CA PRO A 10 -3.34 15.08 -9.40
C PRO A 10 -2.31 15.61 -8.38
N MET A 11 -1.03 15.46 -8.71
CA MET A 11 0.08 15.91 -7.87
C MET A 11 0.58 17.25 -8.37
N ASP A 12 0.57 18.22 -7.46
CA ASP A 12 1.46 19.39 -7.53
C ASP A 12 2.90 18.87 -7.64
N THR A 13 3.55 19.14 -8.78
CA THR A 13 4.90 18.63 -9.11
C THR A 13 5.98 19.19 -8.19
N ALA A 14 5.67 20.22 -7.39
CA ALA A 14 6.59 20.79 -6.41
C ALA A 14 6.82 19.87 -5.19
N SER A 15 5.82 19.09 -4.79
CA SER A 15 5.88 18.23 -3.61
C SER A 15 6.02 16.77 -4.01
N LYS A 16 7.11 16.12 -3.58
CA LYS A 16 7.28 14.67 -3.76
C LYS A 16 6.41 13.95 -2.73
N TYR A 17 5.55 13.04 -3.18
CA TYR A 17 4.71 12.21 -2.32
C TYR A 17 5.17 10.76 -2.34
N ILE A 18 4.91 10.04 -1.25
CA ILE A 18 5.09 8.59 -1.11
C ILE A 18 3.77 7.96 -0.69
N ARG A 19 3.55 6.71 -1.11
CA ARG A 19 2.42 5.89 -0.70
C ARG A 19 2.87 5.00 0.45
N LEU A 20 2.12 5.02 1.54
CA LEU A 20 2.37 4.21 2.72
C LEU A 20 1.15 3.34 3.00
N ILE A 21 1.43 2.18 3.58
CA ILE A 21 0.42 1.30 4.17
C ILE A 21 0.67 1.29 5.67
N GLU A 22 -0.37 1.61 6.44
CA GLU A 22 -0.40 1.40 7.88
C GLU A 22 -1.05 0.04 8.14
N LEU A 23 -0.30 -0.85 8.78
CA LEU A 23 -0.80 -2.17 9.18
C LEU A 23 -1.61 -2.03 10.48
N LEU A 24 -2.88 -2.44 10.45
CA LEU A 24 -3.74 -2.43 11.62
C LEU A 24 -3.50 -3.70 12.47
N PRO A 25 -3.75 -3.64 13.80
CA PRO A 25 -3.77 -4.83 14.64
C PRO A 25 -4.79 -5.85 14.14
N GLY A 26 -4.45 -7.13 14.24
CA GLY A 26 -5.32 -8.24 13.87
C GLY A 26 -4.87 -9.54 14.53
N ARG A 27 -5.70 -10.58 14.41
CA ARG A 27 -5.40 -11.94 14.89
C ARG A 27 -4.84 -12.81 13.76
N GLU A 28 -4.23 -13.94 14.12
CA GLU A 28 -3.63 -14.86 13.14
C GLU A 28 -4.63 -15.45 12.14
N ASP A 29 -5.90 -15.56 12.55
CA ASP A 29 -7.02 -16.05 11.75
C ASP A 29 -7.80 -14.95 11.00
N GLU A 30 -7.39 -13.69 11.16
CA GLU A 30 -8.02 -12.54 10.50
C GLU A 30 -7.20 -12.09 9.27
N PRO A 31 -7.87 -11.60 8.22
CA PRO A 31 -7.15 -11.03 7.08
C PRO A 31 -6.36 -9.79 7.51
N ILE A 32 -5.20 -9.61 6.88
CA ILE A 32 -4.39 -8.39 7.06
C ILE A 32 -5.25 -7.19 6.71
N SER A 33 -5.31 -6.22 7.63
CA SER A 33 -6.09 -4.99 7.47
C SER A 33 -5.17 -3.78 7.51
N CYS A 34 -5.39 -2.84 6.59
CA CYS A 34 -4.48 -1.75 6.31
C CYS A 34 -5.22 -0.44 6.04
N ILE A 35 -4.57 0.68 6.34
CA ILE A 35 -4.96 2.02 5.86
C ILE A 35 -3.96 2.48 4.81
N PHE A 36 -4.46 3.01 3.69
CA PHE A 36 -3.62 3.56 2.63
C PHE A 36 -3.47 5.07 2.78
N HIS A 37 -2.22 5.51 2.85
CA HIS A 37 -1.85 6.92 3.00
C HIS A 37 -1.08 7.41 1.79
N CYS A 38 -1.31 8.67 1.41
CA CYS A 38 -0.47 9.40 0.47
C CYS A 38 0.14 10.59 1.22
N SER A 39 1.42 10.50 1.53
CA SER A 39 2.11 11.45 2.41
C SER A 39 3.18 12.23 1.65
N ALA A 40 3.33 13.52 1.95
CA ALA A 40 4.41 14.32 1.40
C ALA A 40 5.75 13.90 2.01
N LEU A 41 6.74 13.56 1.19
CA LEU A 41 8.07 13.09 1.64
C LEU A 41 8.83 14.11 2.50
N GLY A 42 8.51 15.40 2.37
CA GLY A 42 9.12 16.47 3.15
C GLY A 42 8.37 16.83 4.44
N SER A 43 7.31 16.10 4.79
CA SER A 43 6.54 16.38 6.00
C SER A 43 7.38 16.09 7.26
N PRO A 44 7.48 17.02 8.22
CA PRO A 44 8.33 16.86 9.40
C PRO A 44 7.88 15.71 10.31
N ASP A 45 6.59 15.38 10.29
CA ASP A 45 5.99 14.34 11.13
C ASP A 45 5.84 12.99 10.40
N LEU A 46 6.49 12.82 9.24
CA LEU A 46 6.40 11.59 8.46
C LEU A 46 7.25 10.48 9.08
N GLU A 47 6.60 9.56 9.77
CA GLU A 47 7.21 8.34 10.30
C GLU A 47 6.77 7.13 9.49
N TYR A 48 7.73 6.27 9.12
CA TYR A 48 7.46 5.00 8.46
C TYR A 48 8.60 4.01 8.69
N THR A 49 8.27 2.72 8.66
CA THR A 49 9.27 1.66 8.64
C THR A 49 9.38 1.09 7.23
N ALA A 50 10.59 1.06 6.69
CA ALA A 50 10.85 0.40 5.42
C ALA A 50 11.02 -1.11 5.63
N LEU A 51 10.33 -1.91 4.82
CA LEU A 51 10.48 -3.36 4.81
C LEU A 51 11.35 -3.78 3.62
N SER A 52 12.35 -4.60 3.88
CA SER A 52 13.10 -5.27 2.82
C SER A 52 12.36 -6.53 2.40
N TYR A 53 12.01 -6.61 1.11
CA TYR A 53 11.33 -7.76 0.54
C TYR A 53 11.96 -8.16 -0.78
N THR A 54 11.80 -9.41 -1.15
CA THR A 54 12.07 -9.90 -2.51
C THR A 54 10.73 -10.11 -3.22
N TRP A 55 10.73 -10.04 -4.54
CA TRP A 55 9.57 -10.47 -5.32
C TRP A 55 9.29 -11.94 -5.06
N GLY A 56 8.03 -12.28 -4.75
CA GLY A 56 7.60 -13.66 -4.53
C GLY A 56 7.48 -14.46 -5.83
N ASP A 57 7.23 -15.76 -5.69
CA ASP A 57 6.89 -16.65 -6.81
C ASP A 57 5.56 -16.19 -7.46
N PRO A 58 5.50 -15.95 -8.78
CA PRO A 58 4.26 -15.62 -9.47
C PRO A 58 3.13 -16.65 -9.31
N GLU A 59 3.50 -17.91 -9.05
CA GLU A 59 2.58 -19.05 -8.86
C GLU A 59 2.19 -19.26 -7.39
N SER A 60 2.65 -18.39 -6.48
CA SER A 60 2.24 -18.44 -5.08
C SER A 60 0.73 -18.22 -4.90
N PRO A 61 0.14 -18.80 -3.83
CA PRO A 61 -1.27 -18.58 -3.51
C PRO A 61 -1.58 -17.10 -3.37
N LYS A 62 -2.81 -16.73 -3.73
CA LYS A 62 -3.29 -15.37 -3.53
C LYS A 62 -3.98 -15.26 -2.17
N TYR A 63 -3.80 -14.11 -1.52
CA TYR A 63 -4.40 -13.80 -0.23
C TYR A 63 -5.32 -12.59 -0.34
N GLU A 64 -6.43 -12.60 0.41
CA GLU A 64 -7.28 -11.43 0.57
C GLU A 64 -6.76 -10.58 1.73
N ILE A 65 -6.66 -9.27 1.49
CA ILE A 65 -6.37 -8.25 2.50
C ILE A 65 -7.40 -7.13 2.42
N LEU A 66 -7.54 -6.37 3.49
CA LEU A 66 -8.39 -5.20 3.53
C LEU A 66 -7.52 -3.94 3.46
N ILE A 67 -7.79 -3.06 2.50
CA ILE A 67 -7.19 -1.71 2.43
C ILE A 67 -8.32 -0.70 2.51
N ASN A 68 -8.30 0.19 3.50
CA ASN A 68 -9.40 1.13 3.77
C ASN A 68 -10.76 0.40 3.89
N ASN A 69 -10.76 -0.79 4.50
CA ASN A 69 -11.93 -1.66 4.64
C ASN A 69 -12.53 -2.19 3.32
N HIS A 70 -11.76 -2.13 2.21
CA HIS A 70 -12.11 -2.73 0.92
C HIS A 70 -11.21 -3.95 0.65
N ALA A 71 -11.78 -5.02 0.12
CA ALA A 71 -11.05 -6.26 -0.17
C ALA A 71 -10.16 -6.12 -1.41
N PHE A 72 -8.90 -6.57 -1.28
CA PHE A 72 -7.92 -6.67 -2.35
C PHE A 72 -7.27 -8.05 -2.34
N THR A 73 -6.97 -8.56 -3.53
CA THR A 73 -6.26 -9.84 -3.69
C THR A 73 -4.79 -9.59 -4.03
N ILE A 74 -3.89 -10.05 -3.15
CA ILE A 74 -2.43 -9.92 -3.29
C ILE A 74 -1.75 -11.30 -3.44
N ARG A 75 -0.43 -11.30 -3.66
CA ARG A 75 0.46 -12.46 -3.66
C ARG A 75 1.54 -12.24 -2.63
#